data_AF-A0A2P5YST0-F1
#
_entry.id   AF-A0A2P5YST0-F1
#
_cell.length_a   1.000
_cell.length_b   1.000
_cell.length_c   1.000
_cell.angle_alpha   90.00
_cell.angle_beta   90.00
_cell.angle_gamma   90.00
#
_symmetry.space_group_name_H-M   'P 1'
#
loop_
_entity.id
_entity.type
_entity.pdbx_description
1 polymer ?
#
loop_
_entity_poly.entity_id
_entity_poly.type
_entity_poly.pdbx_seq_one_letter_code
_entity_poly.pdbx_strand_id
1 'polypeptide(L)'
;MMNFKSITFFDVLLSCFLVSKAEKVEVVVEGATSIAQTDEDFICVTLGWWPTNKCDYDQCPWGQAGLFNLDLKNKILEKAIKFHPLRIRVGGSMQDQVVYNVRNNIENCKPFEKQDKGFLFGFSIGCLDMKRWDKLNEFFNQTRAKVTFGLNALIGRKESETEKTLWVGDWYSHNARDLMRYTISKGYKIDSYELGNELCGVGVSASIEAKQYAKDMATLKNLVKEMYPNPKTQAKVLGPGGFYDKKWFDTFLDASGHDVIDGVTHHIYNLGPGNNPDVVRRVQDPFFLTQIAQTFKDVSNAIDKFAPWSGAWVSESGGAYNSGGQLVSYTFAFGFCALLWHRVMGSKVLSVTHKGSPYLRVYSHCAKKESCIVEGTPLELSVSLEIPELKSKLVDGLKPISIVAHSIAFITIRDFNAPAFIILLSCFNSHCLNLLGLADPVVSGNATDKQALLEFKAKITGDQLNVMESWNSSIHFCQWHGVTCGRKHQRVTKLDLQSLKLSGSLSPHIGNMSFLRVLNLMDNSFYNQIPQEIGRLRRLETLYLTNNSISGEIPSNLSSCSKLTIVRMAGNLLTGEIPAFLGFLSNLKVLSFYNNSLRGSICWCCN
;
A
#
# COMPACT_ATOMS: atom_id res chain seq x y z
N MET A 1 15.13 43.64 56.98
CA MET A 1 15.02 42.28 57.56
C MET A 1 13.66 41.73 57.21
N MET A 2 13.63 40.71 56.34
CA MET A 2 12.44 40.00 55.89
C MET A 2 11.81 39.22 57.05
N ASN A 3 10.48 39.22 57.12
CA ASN A 3 9.74 38.20 57.85
C ASN A 3 8.62 37.71 56.93
N PHE A 4 8.72 36.44 56.52
CA PHE A 4 7.82 35.76 55.60
C PHE A 4 6.43 35.59 56.25
N LYS A 5 5.37 36.02 55.56
CA LYS A 5 4.01 35.54 55.81
C LYS A 5 3.61 34.63 54.65
N SER A 6 3.30 33.39 55.04
CA SER A 6 2.96 32.26 54.20
C SER A 6 1.79 32.55 53.25
N ILE A 7 1.97 32.19 51.98
CA ILE A 7 0.93 32.19 50.94
C ILE A 7 0.32 30.78 50.94
N THR A 8 -0.98 30.68 51.22
CA THR A 8 -1.76 29.46 50.96
C THR A 8 -2.56 29.66 49.67
N PHE A 9 -2.12 29.01 48.58
CA PHE A 9 -2.94 28.85 47.38
C PHE A 9 -3.87 27.66 47.59
N PHE A 10 -5.18 27.90 47.42
CA PHE A 10 -6.20 26.88 47.35
C PHE A 10 -6.21 26.34 45.92
N ASP A 11 -5.42 25.30 45.63
CA ASP A 11 -5.52 24.57 44.38
C ASP A 11 -6.80 23.74 44.39
N VAL A 12 -7.85 24.27 43.76
CA VAL A 12 -9.00 23.48 43.35
C VAL A 12 -8.51 22.52 42.27
N LEU A 13 -8.26 21.27 42.69
CA LEU A 13 -8.14 20.10 41.82
C LEU A 13 -9.46 19.93 41.05
N LEU A 14 -9.63 20.69 39.97
CA LEU A 14 -10.63 20.42 38.96
C LEU A 14 -10.14 19.20 38.18
N SER A 15 -10.58 18.03 38.63
CA SER A 15 -10.47 16.78 37.89
C SER A 15 -11.23 16.95 36.57
N CYS A 16 -10.53 17.40 35.52
CA CYS A 16 -11.01 17.31 34.16
C CYS A 16 -11.13 15.82 33.78
N PHE A 17 -12.28 15.22 34.11
CA PHE A 17 -12.76 14.02 33.45
C PHE A 17 -12.99 14.36 31.97
N LEU A 18 -11.94 14.24 31.16
CA LEU A 18 -12.05 14.24 29.71
C LEU A 18 -12.79 12.97 29.31
N VAL A 19 -14.10 13.09 29.07
CA VAL A 19 -14.92 12.01 28.53
C VAL A 19 -14.50 11.81 27.07
N SER A 20 -13.56 10.89 26.83
CA SER A 20 -13.35 10.32 25.50
C SER A 20 -14.66 9.67 25.06
N LYS A 21 -15.30 10.20 24.01
CA LYS A 21 -16.58 9.68 23.53
C LYS A 21 -16.32 8.33 22.85
N ALA A 22 -16.69 7.24 23.49
CA ALA A 22 -16.58 5.89 22.92
C ALA A 22 -17.65 5.71 21.83
N GLU A 23 -17.24 5.39 20.60
CA GLU A 23 -18.16 4.97 19.54
C GLU A 23 -18.53 3.51 19.77
N LYS A 24 -19.82 3.20 19.88
CA LYS A 24 -20.30 1.82 19.90
C LYS A 24 -20.58 1.35 18.48
N VAL A 25 -19.88 0.31 18.04
CA VAL A 25 -20.00 -0.23 16.68
C VAL A 25 -20.49 -1.67 16.75
N GLU A 26 -21.49 -1.97 15.93
CA GLU A 26 -21.97 -3.33 15.70
C GLU A 26 -21.20 -3.96 14.53
N VAL A 27 -20.61 -5.13 14.78
CA VAL A 27 -19.87 -5.92 13.80
C VAL A 27 -20.60 -7.24 13.60
N VAL A 28 -20.97 -7.53 12.36
CA VAL A 28 -21.65 -8.77 11.97
C VAL A 28 -20.64 -9.69 11.30
N VAL A 29 -20.52 -10.92 11.79
CA VAL A 29 -19.67 -11.97 11.21
C VAL A 29 -20.57 -13.10 10.69
N GLU A 30 -20.40 -13.47 9.42
CA GLU A 30 -21.07 -14.61 8.82
C GLU A 30 -20.24 -15.87 9.05
N GLY A 31 -20.68 -16.72 9.97
CA GLY A 31 -19.94 -17.91 10.42
C GLY A 31 -20.28 -19.19 9.65
N ALA A 32 -21.37 -19.21 8.89
CA ALA A 32 -21.86 -20.40 8.21
C ALA A 32 -21.02 -20.80 6.99
N THR A 33 -20.45 -19.83 6.28
CA THR A 33 -19.76 -20.04 5.00
C THR A 33 -18.43 -19.30 4.96
N SER A 34 -17.40 -20.00 4.50
CA SER A 34 -16.12 -19.38 4.18
C SER A 34 -16.21 -18.69 2.82
N ILE A 35 -15.63 -17.48 2.72
CA ILE A 35 -15.59 -16.69 1.47
C ILE A 35 -14.28 -16.86 0.70
N ALA A 36 -13.24 -17.37 1.35
CA ALA A 36 -11.94 -17.66 0.76
C ALA A 36 -11.13 -18.59 1.68
N GLN A 37 -10.09 -19.22 1.13
CA GLN A 37 -9.15 -20.04 1.89
C GLN A 37 -7.72 -19.61 1.61
N THR A 38 -6.93 -19.37 2.67
CA THR A 38 -5.50 -19.10 2.57
C THR A 38 -4.68 -20.39 2.69
N ASP A 39 -3.42 -20.35 2.26
CA ASP A 39 -2.44 -21.40 2.56
C ASP A 39 -2.08 -21.40 4.06
N GLU A 40 -1.50 -22.50 4.55
CA GLU A 40 -0.97 -22.59 5.92
C GLU A 40 0.20 -21.61 6.14
N ASP A 41 1.00 -21.41 5.09
CA ASP A 41 2.14 -20.46 5.06
C ASP A 41 1.74 -19.08 4.51
N PHE A 42 0.52 -18.61 4.80
CA PHE A 42 -0.03 -17.37 4.21
C PHE A 42 0.86 -16.13 4.43
N ILE A 43 1.45 -15.99 5.62
CA ILE A 43 2.40 -14.92 5.91
C ILE A 43 3.80 -15.41 5.51
N CYS A 44 4.42 -14.68 4.59
CA CYS A 44 5.73 -14.96 4.03
C CYS A 44 6.69 -13.78 4.31
N VAL A 45 7.99 -14.00 4.15
CA VAL A 45 9.00 -12.92 4.19
C VAL A 45 9.93 -12.98 3.00
N THR A 46 10.53 -11.85 2.66
CA THR A 46 11.51 -11.75 1.57
C THR A 46 12.90 -11.48 2.14
N LEU A 47 13.88 -12.26 1.69
CA LEU A 47 15.31 -11.97 1.88
C LEU A 47 15.88 -11.43 0.58
N GLY A 48 16.31 -10.16 0.63
CA GLY A 48 16.81 -9.43 -0.52
C GLY A 48 18.29 -9.62 -0.81
N TRP A 49 18.66 -9.33 -2.06
CA TRP A 49 20.02 -9.32 -2.57
C TRP A 49 20.76 -8.00 -2.25
N TRP A 50 20.61 -7.46 -1.04
CA TRP A 50 21.12 -6.14 -0.66
C TRP A 50 22.63 -6.16 -0.35
N PRO A 51 23.48 -5.43 -1.09
CA PRO A 51 24.85 -5.19 -0.67
C PRO A 51 24.91 -4.16 0.46
N THR A 52 26.00 -4.18 1.24
CA THR A 52 26.16 -3.35 2.44
C THR A 52 26.07 -1.84 2.18
N ASN A 53 26.42 -1.42 0.96
CA ASN A 53 26.50 -0.03 0.51
C ASN A 53 25.35 0.38 -0.43
N LYS A 54 24.31 -0.46 -0.60
CA LYS A 54 23.08 -0.01 -1.24
C LYS A 54 22.26 0.78 -0.23
N CYS A 55 22.12 2.06 -0.52
CA CYS A 55 21.46 3.02 0.33
C CYS A 55 20.46 3.81 -0.50
N ASP A 56 19.29 4.08 0.06
CA ASP A 56 18.31 4.98 -0.52
C ASP A 56 18.12 6.14 0.45
N TYR A 57 18.06 7.37 -0.05
CA TYR A 57 17.81 8.56 0.77
C TYR A 57 18.81 8.73 1.94
N ASP A 58 20.09 8.51 1.64
CA ASP A 58 21.21 8.57 2.60
C ASP A 58 21.11 7.57 3.76
N GLN A 59 20.35 6.47 3.58
CA GLN A 59 20.17 5.43 4.58
C GLN A 59 20.41 4.04 4.00
N CYS A 60 21.06 3.20 4.79
CA CYS A 60 21.41 1.82 4.40
C CYS A 60 20.84 0.81 5.41
N PRO A 61 19.52 0.83 5.71
CA PRO A 61 18.96 0.07 6.83
C PRO A 61 19.09 -1.45 6.64
N TRP A 62 19.26 -1.91 5.39
CA TRP A 62 19.29 -3.33 5.03
C TRP A 62 20.70 -3.89 4.77
N GLY A 63 21.76 -3.09 4.96
CA GLY A 63 23.12 -3.48 4.55
C GLY A 63 23.62 -4.79 5.17
N GLN A 64 23.21 -5.10 6.40
CA GLN A 64 23.54 -6.35 7.12
C GLN A 64 22.43 -7.42 7.03
N ALA A 65 21.32 -7.12 6.32
CA ALA A 65 20.18 -8.01 6.18
C ALA A 65 20.13 -8.70 4.80
N GLY A 66 21.02 -8.34 3.86
CA GLY A 66 21.07 -8.92 2.53
C GLY A 66 21.68 -10.33 2.50
N LEU A 67 21.32 -11.12 1.49
CA LEU A 67 21.71 -12.53 1.34
C LEU A 67 23.22 -12.79 1.39
N PHE A 68 24.06 -11.82 1.00
CA PHE A 68 25.52 -11.95 1.08
C PHE A 68 26.08 -11.73 2.50
N ASN A 69 25.44 -10.85 3.27
CA ASN A 69 26.02 -10.29 4.50
C ASN A 69 25.27 -10.71 5.77
N LEU A 70 24.07 -11.28 5.63
CA LEU A 70 23.22 -11.73 6.73
C LEU A 70 23.98 -12.69 7.66
N ASP A 71 23.98 -12.37 8.95
CA ASP A 71 24.53 -13.23 10.00
C ASP A 71 23.58 -14.40 10.30
N LEU A 72 23.86 -15.53 9.64
CA LEU A 72 23.09 -16.77 9.79
C LEU A 72 23.30 -17.46 11.15
N LYS A 73 24.24 -16.98 11.99
CA LYS A 73 24.43 -17.47 13.36
C LYS A 73 23.63 -16.68 14.38
N ASN A 74 22.94 -15.61 13.96
CA ASN A 74 22.14 -14.78 14.84
C ASN A 74 20.99 -15.60 15.45
N LYS A 75 21.04 -15.76 16.79
CA LYS A 75 20.08 -16.58 17.52
C LYS A 75 18.67 -15.98 17.58
N ILE A 76 18.55 -14.66 17.51
CA ILE A 76 17.24 -13.98 17.45
C ILE A 76 16.57 -14.29 16.12
N LEU A 77 17.31 -14.15 15.02
CA LEU A 77 16.82 -14.45 13.67
C LEU A 77 16.43 -15.94 13.55
N GLU A 78 17.29 -16.85 14.02
CA GLU A 78 17.02 -18.29 14.02
C GLU A 78 15.71 -18.62 14.77
N LYS A 79 15.52 -18.06 15.98
CA LYS A 79 14.32 -18.27 16.80
C LYS A 79 13.08 -17.65 16.17
N ALA A 80 13.20 -16.47 15.58
CA ALA A 80 12.10 -15.78 14.92
C ALA A 80 11.52 -16.60 13.76
N ILE A 81 12.38 -17.21 12.93
CA ILE A 81 11.95 -18.04 11.80
C ILE A 81 11.48 -19.42 12.29
N LYS A 82 12.08 -19.99 13.34
CA LYS A 82 11.66 -21.29 13.90
C LYS A 82 10.29 -21.26 14.56
N PHE A 83 9.83 -20.10 15.02
CA PHE A 83 8.57 -19.95 15.76
C PHE A 83 7.38 -20.56 15.02
N HIS A 84 7.34 -20.41 13.70
CA HIS A 84 6.42 -21.12 12.82
C HIS A 84 7.12 -21.33 11.47
N PRO A 85 7.05 -22.53 10.84
CA PRO A 85 7.63 -22.73 9.51
C PRO A 85 7.15 -21.61 8.58
N LEU A 86 8.12 -20.83 8.10
CA LEU A 86 7.88 -19.62 7.33
C LEU A 86 8.29 -19.87 5.89
N ARG A 87 7.49 -19.37 4.95
CA ARG A 87 7.93 -19.28 3.56
C ARG A 87 8.82 -18.04 3.39
N ILE A 88 10.04 -18.28 2.90
CA ILE A 88 11.04 -17.26 2.63
C ILE A 88 11.22 -17.17 1.12
N ARG A 89 10.87 -16.02 0.55
CA ARG A 89 11.24 -15.65 -0.83
C ARG A 89 12.66 -15.10 -0.83
N VAL A 90 13.54 -15.69 -1.63
CA VAL A 90 14.91 -15.24 -1.88
C VAL A 90 14.89 -14.48 -3.20
N GLY A 91 14.79 -13.15 -3.14
CA GLY A 91 14.53 -12.32 -4.34
C GLY A 91 14.51 -10.83 -4.04
N GLY A 92 14.29 -10.00 -5.06
CA GLY A 92 14.25 -8.53 -4.94
C GLY A 92 15.03 -7.83 -6.06
N SER A 93 15.16 -6.51 -6.01
CA SER A 93 15.64 -5.67 -7.13
C SER A 93 16.97 -6.11 -7.76
N MET A 94 17.90 -6.64 -6.96
CA MET A 94 19.22 -7.06 -7.45
C MET A 94 19.27 -8.50 -8.02
N GLN A 95 18.16 -9.25 -7.96
CA GLN A 95 18.06 -10.67 -8.37
C GLN A 95 18.50 -10.89 -9.82
N ASP A 96 18.08 -10.02 -10.73
CA ASP A 96 18.38 -10.11 -12.16
C ASP A 96 19.81 -9.70 -12.54
N GLN A 97 20.65 -9.44 -11.54
CA GLN A 97 22.09 -9.21 -11.69
C GLN A 97 22.92 -10.28 -10.97
N VAL A 98 22.30 -11.34 -10.43
CA VAL A 98 23.01 -12.43 -9.76
C VAL A 98 23.34 -13.54 -10.76
N VAL A 99 24.59 -13.97 -10.77
CA VAL A 99 25.04 -15.18 -11.47
C VAL A 99 25.45 -16.24 -10.45
N TYR A 100 25.12 -17.50 -10.71
CA TYR A 100 25.39 -18.62 -9.80
C TYR A 100 26.69 -19.34 -10.17
N ASN A 101 27.70 -19.32 -9.29
CA ASN A 101 29.03 -19.89 -9.59
C ASN A 101 29.15 -21.37 -9.19
N VAL A 102 28.39 -22.25 -9.85
CA VAL A 102 28.31 -23.68 -9.49
C VAL A 102 29.58 -24.46 -9.86
N ARG A 103 30.17 -24.16 -11.02
CA ARG A 103 31.29 -24.94 -11.58
C ARG A 103 32.66 -24.31 -11.34
N ASN A 104 32.74 -23.25 -10.53
CA ASN A 104 33.91 -22.36 -10.45
C ASN A 104 34.36 -21.80 -11.81
N ASN A 105 33.46 -21.77 -12.78
CA ASN A 105 33.74 -21.30 -14.14
C ASN A 105 33.75 -19.77 -14.25
N ILE A 106 33.35 -19.07 -13.20
CA ILE A 106 33.36 -17.61 -13.15
C ILE A 106 34.63 -17.18 -12.42
N GLU A 107 35.67 -16.92 -13.21
CA GLU A 107 36.90 -16.30 -12.71
C GLU A 107 36.54 -14.96 -12.05
N ASN A 108 36.98 -14.75 -10.81
CA ASN A 108 36.66 -13.57 -10.00
C ASN A 108 35.16 -13.40 -9.65
N CYS A 109 34.51 -14.47 -9.16
CA CYS A 109 33.20 -14.39 -8.52
C CYS A 109 33.21 -13.38 -7.36
N LYS A 110 32.60 -12.21 -7.58
CA LYS A 110 32.57 -11.08 -6.65
C LYS A 110 31.15 -10.73 -6.20
N PRO A 111 30.97 -10.25 -4.96
CA PRO A 111 29.74 -9.58 -4.56
C PRO A 111 29.47 -8.33 -5.41
N PHE A 112 28.28 -7.75 -5.29
CA PHE A 112 27.94 -6.48 -5.95
C PHE A 112 28.92 -5.35 -5.56
N GLU A 113 29.48 -4.69 -6.57
CA GLU A 113 30.30 -3.49 -6.42
C GLU A 113 29.52 -2.28 -6.96
N LYS A 114 29.55 -1.14 -6.25
CA LYS A 114 28.87 0.09 -6.68
C LYS A 114 29.53 0.62 -7.94
N GLN A 115 28.74 1.10 -8.89
CA GLN A 115 29.17 1.58 -10.20
C GLN A 115 28.67 3.00 -10.44
N ASP A 116 29.45 3.78 -11.21
CA ASP A 116 29.15 5.19 -11.42
C ASP A 116 28.03 5.41 -12.46
N LYS A 117 27.94 4.60 -13.53
CA LYS A 117 26.91 4.70 -14.59
C LYS A 117 26.69 3.38 -15.34
N GLY A 118 25.48 3.20 -15.91
CA GLY A 118 25.19 2.20 -16.94
C GLY A 118 24.79 0.81 -16.46
N PHE A 119 24.73 0.58 -15.14
CA PHE A 119 24.30 -0.69 -14.57
C PHE A 119 22.95 -0.58 -13.87
N LEU A 120 22.19 -1.69 -13.82
CA LEU A 120 20.90 -1.72 -13.14
C LEU A 120 21.10 -1.40 -11.66
N PHE A 121 20.33 -0.43 -11.16
CA PHE A 121 20.42 0.08 -9.79
C PHE A 121 21.81 0.63 -9.38
N GLY A 122 22.74 0.85 -10.33
CA GLY A 122 24.08 1.38 -10.04
C GLY A 122 25.06 0.37 -9.43
N PHE A 123 24.93 -0.92 -9.76
CA PHE A 123 25.79 -1.98 -9.22
C PHE A 123 26.25 -2.95 -10.30
N SER A 124 27.42 -3.55 -10.14
CA SER A 124 27.92 -4.59 -11.04
C SER A 124 27.02 -5.82 -11.07
N ILE A 125 27.33 -6.77 -11.96
CA ILE A 125 26.86 -8.15 -11.79
C ILE A 125 27.42 -8.69 -10.45
N GLY A 126 26.56 -9.35 -9.67
CA GLY A 126 26.91 -10.01 -8.43
C GLY A 126 26.98 -11.52 -8.61
N CYS A 127 27.78 -12.17 -7.79
CA CYS A 127 28.02 -13.60 -7.91
C CYS A 127 27.66 -14.35 -6.61
N LEU A 128 26.76 -15.32 -6.70
CA LEU A 128 26.47 -16.25 -5.60
C LEU A 128 27.46 -17.41 -5.63
N ASP A 129 28.37 -17.40 -4.66
CA ASP A 129 29.28 -18.53 -4.38
C ASP A 129 28.51 -19.68 -3.70
N MET A 130 28.80 -20.92 -4.11
CA MET A 130 28.10 -22.09 -3.58
C MET A 130 28.37 -22.35 -2.11
N LYS A 131 29.50 -21.91 -1.53
CA LYS A 131 29.70 -21.98 -0.07
C LYS A 131 28.74 -21.07 0.68
N ARG A 132 28.36 -19.93 0.11
CA ARG A 132 27.33 -19.06 0.71
C ARG A 132 25.95 -19.68 0.53
N TRP A 133 25.68 -20.28 -0.63
CA TRP A 133 24.43 -21.01 -0.88
C TRP A 133 24.24 -22.19 0.09
N ASP A 134 25.29 -22.96 0.35
CA ASP A 134 25.30 -24.05 1.33
C ASP A 134 24.92 -23.55 2.72
N LYS A 135 25.58 -22.48 3.20
CA LYS A 135 25.26 -21.87 4.51
C LYS A 135 23.82 -21.39 4.62
N LEU A 136 23.29 -20.79 3.55
CA LEU A 136 21.89 -20.35 3.51
C LEU A 136 20.94 -21.54 3.62
N ASN A 137 21.20 -22.63 2.90
CA ASN A 137 20.36 -23.82 2.95
C ASN A 137 20.48 -24.59 4.27
N GLU A 138 21.67 -24.64 4.88
CA GLU A 138 21.84 -25.14 6.25
C GLU A 138 20.94 -24.37 7.21
N PHE A 139 20.92 -23.04 7.10
CA PHE A 139 20.06 -22.18 7.90
C PHE A 139 18.56 -22.39 7.62
N PHE A 140 18.15 -22.48 6.35
CA PHE A 140 16.75 -22.75 5.98
C PHE A 140 16.29 -24.11 6.49
N ASN A 141 17.13 -25.14 6.38
CA ASN A 141 16.83 -26.48 6.89
C ASN A 141 16.75 -26.49 8.43
N GLN A 142 17.71 -25.84 9.11
CA GLN A 142 17.71 -25.69 10.56
C GLN A 142 16.45 -24.99 11.07
N THR A 143 15.96 -24.00 10.33
CA THR A 143 14.75 -23.24 10.68
C THR A 143 13.45 -23.87 10.17
N ARG A 144 13.53 -24.91 9.33
CA ARG A 144 12.42 -25.54 8.60
C ARG A 144 11.67 -24.56 7.69
N ALA A 145 12.36 -23.54 7.19
CA ALA A 145 11.78 -22.59 6.27
C ALA A 145 11.49 -23.24 4.91
N LYS A 146 10.35 -22.90 4.31
CA LYS A 146 10.07 -23.22 2.89
C LYS A 146 10.70 -22.14 2.03
N VAL A 147 11.42 -22.53 0.98
CA VAL A 147 12.16 -21.56 0.16
C VAL A 147 11.47 -21.38 -1.18
N THR A 148 11.16 -20.13 -1.51
CA THR A 148 10.85 -19.68 -2.86
C THR A 148 12.08 -18.97 -3.41
N PHE A 149 12.70 -19.48 -4.47
CA PHE A 149 13.95 -18.91 -5.00
C PHE A 149 13.71 -18.14 -6.30
N GLY A 150 14.04 -16.85 -6.31
CA GLY A 150 13.99 -15.98 -7.48
C GLY A 150 15.21 -16.17 -8.38
N LEU A 151 14.96 -16.56 -9.62
CA LEU A 151 15.97 -16.78 -10.66
C LEU A 151 16.25 -15.49 -11.43
N ASN A 152 17.45 -15.34 -11.96
CA ASN A 152 17.81 -14.24 -12.85
C ASN A 152 17.20 -14.46 -14.25
N ALA A 153 16.30 -13.57 -14.68
CA ALA A 153 15.62 -13.61 -15.96
C ALA A 153 16.34 -12.85 -17.09
N LEU A 154 17.32 -12.00 -16.75
CA LEU A 154 18.07 -11.18 -17.70
C LEU A 154 19.32 -11.85 -18.26
N ILE A 155 19.74 -12.99 -17.68
CA ILE A 155 20.92 -13.70 -18.17
C ILE A 155 20.74 -14.14 -19.64
N GLY A 156 21.72 -13.79 -20.48
CA GLY A 156 21.72 -14.06 -21.92
C GLY A 156 20.99 -13.03 -22.78
N ARG A 157 20.33 -12.04 -22.18
CA ARG A 157 19.65 -10.95 -22.90
C ARG A 157 20.57 -9.76 -23.14
N LYS A 158 20.10 -8.85 -24.00
CA LYS A 158 20.68 -7.51 -24.18
C LYS A 158 19.60 -6.44 -24.05
N GLU A 159 20.00 -5.25 -23.60
CA GLU A 159 19.13 -4.07 -23.66
C GLU A 159 18.80 -3.76 -25.14
N SER A 160 17.57 -3.35 -25.38
CA SER A 160 17.07 -2.94 -26.68
C SER A 160 17.79 -1.68 -27.16
N GLU A 161 18.11 -1.64 -28.45
CA GLU A 161 18.72 -0.46 -29.08
C GLU A 161 17.69 0.68 -29.26
N THR A 162 16.40 0.37 -29.21
CA THR A 162 15.31 1.33 -29.50
C THR A 162 14.60 1.85 -28.25
N GLU A 163 14.55 1.06 -27.18
CA GLU A 163 13.86 1.42 -25.94
C GLU A 163 14.75 1.12 -24.75
N LYS A 164 15.19 2.19 -24.09
CA LYS A 164 15.97 2.11 -22.86
C LYS A 164 15.18 1.34 -21.81
N THR A 165 15.82 0.45 -21.06
CA THR A 165 15.25 -0.50 -20.08
C THR A 165 14.54 -1.73 -20.64
N LEU A 166 14.19 -1.80 -21.92
CA LEU A 166 13.62 -3.02 -22.51
C LEU A 166 14.72 -4.04 -22.78
N TRP A 167 14.55 -5.29 -22.31
CA TRP A 167 15.52 -6.37 -22.55
C TRP A 167 14.97 -7.42 -23.52
N VAL A 168 15.70 -7.61 -24.63
CA VAL A 168 15.31 -8.48 -25.74
C VAL A 168 16.21 -9.72 -25.83
N GLY A 169 15.71 -10.74 -26.50
CA GLY A 169 16.36 -12.05 -26.65
C GLY A 169 15.70 -13.13 -25.80
N ASP A 170 16.23 -14.36 -25.91
CA ASP A 170 15.75 -15.51 -25.15
C ASP A 170 16.48 -15.64 -23.81
N TRP A 171 15.78 -16.14 -22.79
CA TRP A 171 16.39 -16.39 -21.49
C TRP A 171 17.40 -17.55 -21.55
N TYR A 172 18.64 -17.31 -21.08
CA TYR A 172 19.68 -18.34 -21.02
C TYR A 172 19.58 -19.18 -19.73
N SER A 173 18.74 -20.22 -19.76
CA SER A 173 18.39 -21.02 -18.58
C SER A 173 19.50 -21.91 -17.99
N HIS A 174 20.69 -22.00 -18.60
CA HIS A 174 21.74 -22.94 -18.16
C HIS A 174 22.31 -22.61 -16.78
N ASN A 175 22.45 -21.32 -16.44
CA ASN A 175 22.95 -20.95 -15.12
C ASN A 175 21.96 -21.34 -14.01
N ALA A 176 20.66 -21.13 -14.24
CA ALA A 176 19.59 -21.60 -13.36
C ALA A 176 19.57 -23.13 -13.24
N ARG A 177 19.69 -23.85 -14.37
CA ARG A 177 19.78 -25.32 -14.41
C ARG A 177 20.93 -25.84 -13.56
N ASP A 178 22.13 -25.25 -13.68
CA ASP A 178 23.29 -25.64 -12.89
C ASP A 178 23.06 -25.43 -11.39
N LEU A 179 22.46 -24.29 -11.00
CA LEU A 179 22.09 -24.03 -9.60
C LEU A 179 21.08 -25.06 -9.08
N MET A 180 20.03 -25.36 -9.86
CA MET A 180 19.03 -26.37 -9.50
C MET A 180 19.67 -27.74 -9.31
N ARG A 181 20.52 -28.18 -10.26
CA ARG A 181 21.25 -29.46 -10.16
C ARG A 181 22.12 -29.52 -8.92
N TYR A 182 22.86 -28.46 -8.62
CA TYR A 182 23.68 -28.39 -7.42
C TYR A 182 22.84 -28.44 -6.14
N THR A 183 21.75 -27.69 -6.10
CA THR A 183 20.83 -27.65 -4.95
C THR A 183 20.23 -29.02 -4.68
N ILE A 184 19.78 -29.72 -5.73
CA ILE A 184 19.24 -31.08 -5.64
C ILE A 184 20.31 -32.09 -5.21
N SER A 185 21.52 -32.02 -5.78
CA SER A 185 22.61 -32.96 -5.44
C SER A 185 23.05 -32.87 -3.98
N LYS A 186 22.87 -31.70 -3.37
CA LYS A 186 23.12 -31.44 -1.94
C LYS A 186 21.94 -31.83 -1.04
N GLY A 187 20.81 -32.25 -1.63
CA GLY A 187 19.59 -32.60 -0.91
C GLY A 187 18.81 -31.40 -0.36
N TYR A 188 19.13 -30.18 -0.81
CA TYR A 188 18.44 -28.97 -0.40
C TYR A 188 17.06 -28.88 -1.05
N LYS A 189 16.08 -28.37 -0.30
CA LYS A 189 14.67 -28.31 -0.71
C LYS A 189 14.30 -26.91 -1.14
N ILE A 190 13.74 -26.80 -2.35
CA ILE A 190 13.12 -25.58 -2.85
C ILE A 190 11.64 -25.91 -3.10
N ASP A 191 10.76 -25.10 -2.51
CA ASP A 191 9.30 -25.27 -2.65
C ASP A 191 8.81 -24.69 -3.98
N SER A 192 9.37 -23.54 -4.37
CA SER A 192 9.02 -22.90 -5.63
C SER A 192 10.15 -22.05 -6.22
N TYR A 193 10.08 -21.83 -7.52
CA TYR A 193 10.94 -20.92 -8.26
C TYR A 193 10.12 -19.77 -8.84
N GLU A 194 10.66 -18.56 -8.76
CA GLU A 194 10.14 -17.37 -9.43
C GLU A 194 11.16 -16.91 -10.47
N LEU A 195 10.74 -16.25 -11.56
CA LEU A 195 11.65 -15.79 -12.62
C LEU A 195 11.72 -14.26 -12.68
N GLY A 196 12.87 -13.69 -12.36
CA GLY A 196 13.07 -12.24 -12.36
C GLY A 196 12.27 -11.48 -11.30
N ASN A 197 12.48 -10.16 -11.28
CA ASN A 197 11.90 -9.26 -10.30
C ASN A 197 11.59 -7.89 -10.95
N GLU A 198 10.32 -7.50 -10.95
CA GLU A 198 9.82 -6.20 -11.43
C GLU A 198 10.11 -5.90 -12.91
N LEU A 199 10.05 -6.95 -13.73
CA LEU A 199 10.27 -6.89 -15.19
C LEU A 199 8.97 -6.73 -16.00
N CYS A 200 7.81 -6.72 -15.33
CA CYS A 200 6.51 -6.58 -15.97
C CYS A 200 6.08 -5.11 -16.14
N GLY A 201 5.15 -4.87 -17.06
CA GLY A 201 4.67 -3.52 -17.38
C GLY A 201 5.79 -2.65 -17.94
N VAL A 202 5.93 -1.44 -17.41
CA VAL A 202 7.05 -0.52 -17.74
C VAL A 202 8.37 -0.88 -17.05
N GLY A 203 8.36 -1.87 -16.15
CA GLY A 203 9.50 -2.22 -15.32
C GLY A 203 9.89 -1.15 -14.30
N VAL A 204 10.93 -1.43 -13.50
CA VAL A 204 11.53 -0.45 -12.58
C VAL A 204 12.88 0.04 -13.10
N SER A 205 13.79 -0.89 -13.40
CA SER A 205 15.07 -0.59 -14.08
C SER A 205 15.27 -1.42 -15.35
N ALA A 206 14.48 -2.46 -15.52
CA ALA A 206 14.45 -3.32 -16.70
C ALA A 206 13.01 -3.82 -16.92
N SER A 207 12.66 -4.11 -18.17
CA SER A 207 11.38 -4.67 -18.56
C SER A 207 11.56 -5.78 -19.61
N ILE A 208 10.61 -6.72 -19.67
CA ILE A 208 10.51 -7.74 -20.70
C ILE A 208 9.08 -7.71 -21.25
N GLU A 209 8.93 -7.85 -22.56
CA GLU A 209 7.60 -7.95 -23.17
C GLU A 209 6.84 -9.19 -22.66
N ALA A 210 5.54 -9.01 -22.41
CA ALA A 210 4.68 -10.04 -21.81
C ALA A 210 4.72 -11.40 -22.54
N LYS A 211 4.72 -11.40 -23.89
CA LYS A 211 4.77 -12.64 -24.68
C LYS A 211 6.12 -13.34 -24.62
N GLN A 212 7.20 -12.58 -24.61
CA GLN A 212 8.54 -13.16 -24.44
C GLN A 212 8.67 -13.74 -23.03
N TYR A 213 8.24 -13.00 -22.01
CA TYR A 213 8.27 -13.48 -20.63
C TYR A 213 7.42 -14.75 -20.45
N ALA A 214 6.26 -14.85 -21.10
CA ALA A 214 5.45 -16.08 -21.14
C ALA A 214 6.22 -17.30 -21.72
N LYS A 215 6.97 -17.10 -22.81
CA LYS A 215 7.85 -18.14 -23.39
C LYS A 215 8.95 -18.56 -22.41
N ASP A 216 9.51 -17.61 -21.67
CA ASP A 216 10.55 -17.90 -20.67
C ASP A 216 9.98 -18.68 -19.47
N MET A 217 8.75 -18.37 -19.05
CA MET A 217 8.06 -19.14 -18.00
C MET A 217 7.76 -20.58 -18.44
N ALA A 218 7.38 -20.80 -19.70
CA ALA A 218 7.25 -22.15 -20.25
C ALA A 218 8.60 -22.91 -20.23
N THR A 219 9.69 -22.21 -20.53
CA THR A 219 11.06 -22.77 -20.44
C THR A 219 11.40 -23.14 -18.99
N LEU A 220 11.08 -22.29 -18.01
CA LEU A 220 11.27 -22.58 -16.60
C LEU A 220 10.42 -23.79 -16.15
N LYS A 221 9.15 -23.88 -16.56
CA LYS A 221 8.30 -25.03 -16.22
C LYS A 221 8.87 -26.35 -16.75
N ASN A 222 9.38 -26.35 -17.97
CA ASN A 222 10.03 -27.54 -18.55
C ASN A 222 11.32 -27.90 -17.80
N LEU A 223 12.14 -26.90 -17.45
CA LEU A 223 13.34 -27.12 -16.65
C LEU A 223 13.00 -27.72 -15.28
N VAL A 224 11.97 -27.21 -14.60
CA VAL A 224 11.51 -27.75 -13.32
C VAL A 224 11.02 -29.19 -13.45
N LYS A 225 10.25 -29.53 -14.50
CA LYS A 225 9.83 -30.92 -14.76
C LYS A 225 11.03 -31.85 -15.00
N GLU A 226 12.06 -31.37 -15.69
CA GLU A 226 13.29 -32.14 -15.90
C GLU A 226 14.06 -32.38 -14.60
N MET A 227 14.19 -31.34 -13.76
CA MET A 227 14.95 -31.42 -12.51
C MET A 227 14.20 -32.21 -11.42
N TYR A 228 12.87 -32.17 -11.42
CA TYR A 228 12.02 -32.82 -10.45
C TYR A 228 11.00 -33.75 -11.14
N PRO A 229 11.42 -34.96 -11.56
CA PRO A 229 10.58 -35.85 -12.36
C PRO A 229 9.37 -36.42 -11.59
N ASN A 230 9.38 -36.38 -10.25
CA ASN A 230 8.25 -36.78 -9.44
C ASN A 230 7.30 -35.58 -9.23
N PRO A 231 6.06 -35.62 -9.76
CA PRO A 231 5.11 -34.51 -9.65
C PRO A 231 4.77 -34.13 -8.19
N LYS A 232 4.88 -35.07 -7.24
CA LYS A 232 4.59 -34.82 -5.82
C LYS A 232 5.65 -33.98 -5.11
N THR A 233 6.86 -33.93 -5.66
CA THR A 233 7.99 -33.18 -5.10
C THR A 233 8.46 -32.08 -6.04
N GLN A 234 7.71 -31.83 -7.12
CA GLN A 234 8.06 -30.83 -8.11
C GLN A 234 7.86 -29.44 -7.51
N ALA A 235 8.88 -28.59 -7.63
CA ALA A 235 8.78 -27.20 -7.22
C ALA A 235 7.71 -26.45 -8.04
N LYS A 236 6.98 -25.53 -7.40
CA LYS A 236 6.01 -24.67 -8.11
C LYS A 236 6.75 -23.60 -8.93
N VAL A 237 6.15 -23.16 -10.03
CA VAL A 237 6.62 -22.08 -10.88
C VAL A 237 5.74 -20.85 -10.68
N LEU A 238 6.36 -19.76 -10.24
CA LEU A 238 5.69 -18.52 -9.86
C LEU A 238 6.15 -17.34 -10.74
N GLY A 239 5.27 -16.38 -10.99
CA GLY A 239 5.61 -15.15 -11.73
C GLY A 239 4.38 -14.27 -11.99
N PRO A 240 4.55 -13.01 -12.44
CA PRO A 240 5.81 -12.44 -12.91
C PRO A 240 6.65 -11.69 -11.85
N GLY A 241 6.14 -11.53 -10.62
CA GLY A 241 6.88 -10.90 -9.53
C GLY A 241 7.16 -9.41 -9.77
N GLY A 242 6.12 -8.60 -9.91
CA GLY A 242 6.21 -7.15 -10.08
C GLY A 242 4.88 -6.42 -9.92
N PHE A 243 4.82 -5.13 -10.29
CA PHE A 243 3.59 -4.34 -10.15
C PHE A 243 2.54 -4.71 -11.20
N TYR A 244 1.28 -4.79 -10.77
CA TYR A 244 0.18 -5.15 -11.65
C TYR A 244 -0.04 -4.07 -12.73
N ASP A 245 0.17 -4.46 -13.98
CA ASP A 245 -0.26 -3.72 -15.16
C ASP A 245 -1.27 -4.59 -15.93
N LYS A 246 -2.50 -4.10 -16.09
CA LYS A 246 -3.59 -4.90 -16.64
C LYS A 246 -3.27 -5.46 -18.04
N LYS A 247 -2.75 -4.62 -18.94
CA LYS A 247 -2.50 -5.02 -20.33
C LYS A 247 -1.39 -6.07 -20.39
N TRP A 248 -0.32 -5.85 -19.64
CA TRP A 248 0.82 -6.76 -19.57
C TRP A 248 0.41 -8.10 -18.95
N PHE A 249 -0.29 -8.09 -17.80
CA PHE A 249 -0.73 -9.31 -17.12
C PHE A 249 -1.72 -10.12 -17.98
N ASP A 250 -2.73 -9.47 -18.57
CA ASP A 250 -3.68 -10.15 -19.46
C ASP A 250 -2.93 -10.83 -20.63
N THR A 251 -2.00 -10.11 -21.26
CA THR A 251 -1.20 -10.64 -22.39
C THR A 251 -0.28 -11.77 -21.96
N PHE A 252 0.36 -11.64 -20.79
CA PHE A 252 1.27 -12.65 -20.25
C PHE A 252 0.54 -13.94 -19.90
N LEU A 253 -0.58 -13.84 -19.20
CA LEU A 253 -1.36 -15.02 -18.77
C LEU A 253 -1.98 -15.74 -19.97
N ASP A 254 -2.55 -14.98 -20.93
CA ASP A 254 -3.09 -15.53 -22.19
C ASP A 254 -2.01 -16.27 -23.00
N ALA A 255 -0.78 -15.72 -23.05
CA ALA A 255 0.32 -16.31 -23.80
C ALA A 255 1.05 -17.46 -23.09
N SER A 256 0.95 -17.58 -21.76
CA SER A 256 1.72 -18.56 -20.97
C SER A 256 1.25 -20.01 -21.19
N GLY A 257 -0.02 -20.20 -21.53
CA GLY A 257 -0.61 -21.53 -21.72
C GLY A 257 -0.94 -22.26 -20.41
N HIS A 258 -1.69 -23.36 -20.55
CA HIS A 258 -2.23 -24.14 -19.43
C HIS A 258 -1.13 -24.77 -18.55
N ASP A 259 -1.31 -24.75 -17.23
CA ASP A 259 -0.42 -25.33 -16.20
C ASP A 259 1.04 -24.83 -16.16
N VAL A 260 1.38 -23.74 -16.87
CA VAL A 260 2.74 -23.19 -16.83
C VAL A 260 2.99 -22.43 -15.52
N ILE A 261 2.03 -21.61 -15.11
CA ILE A 261 2.11 -20.79 -13.89
C ILE A 261 1.30 -21.46 -12.78
N ASP A 262 1.97 -21.85 -11.69
CA ASP A 262 1.34 -22.46 -10.51
C ASP A 262 0.84 -21.40 -9.51
N GLY A 263 1.40 -20.19 -9.57
CA GLY A 263 0.98 -19.03 -8.77
C GLY A 263 1.33 -17.72 -9.45
N VAL A 264 0.33 -16.85 -9.60
CA VAL A 264 0.50 -15.51 -10.21
C VAL A 264 0.94 -14.54 -9.13
N THR A 265 2.18 -14.06 -9.22
CA THR A 265 2.80 -13.21 -8.20
C THR A 265 2.79 -11.74 -8.59
N HIS A 266 2.53 -10.87 -7.61
CA HIS A 266 2.65 -9.42 -7.77
C HIS A 266 3.24 -8.72 -6.53
N HIS A 267 3.65 -7.47 -6.69
CA HIS A 267 4.28 -6.65 -5.66
C HIS A 267 3.36 -5.52 -5.18
N ILE A 268 3.47 -5.16 -3.90
CA ILE A 268 2.60 -4.19 -3.26
C ILE A 268 3.38 -3.19 -2.39
N TYR A 269 3.30 -1.91 -2.73
CA TYR A 269 3.80 -0.80 -1.91
C TYR A 269 2.79 0.36 -1.94
N ASN A 270 2.03 0.54 -0.87
CA ASN A 270 0.84 1.42 -0.87
C ASN A 270 1.05 2.81 -0.25
N LEU A 271 2.19 3.07 0.39
CA LEU A 271 2.46 4.36 1.06
C LEU A 271 3.32 5.31 0.22
N GLY A 272 3.92 4.83 -0.87
CA GLY A 272 4.83 5.60 -1.73
C GLY A 272 6.30 5.44 -1.35
N PRO A 273 7.17 6.39 -1.70
CA PRO A 273 8.61 6.29 -1.45
C PRO A 273 8.93 6.49 0.04
N GLY A 274 9.99 5.83 0.52
CA GLY A 274 10.45 5.88 1.90
C GLY A 274 10.80 7.29 2.42
N ASN A 275 11.26 8.19 1.56
CA ASN A 275 11.57 9.59 1.95
C ASN A 275 10.35 10.53 1.97
N ASN A 276 9.14 10.02 1.73
CA ASN A 276 7.97 10.88 1.76
C ASN A 276 7.70 11.33 3.22
N PRO A 277 7.61 12.65 3.49
CA PRO A 277 7.41 13.14 4.85
C PRO A 277 6.04 12.72 5.44
N ASP A 278 5.08 12.36 4.59
CA ASP A 278 3.73 11.97 4.99
C ASP A 278 3.59 10.46 5.31
N VAL A 279 4.65 9.64 5.27
CA VAL A 279 4.51 8.16 5.44
C VAL A 279 3.77 7.80 6.74
N VAL A 280 4.02 8.52 7.85
CA VAL A 280 3.31 8.34 9.13
C VAL A 280 1.81 8.63 8.99
N ARG A 281 1.46 9.74 8.34
CA ARG A 281 0.06 10.11 8.12
C ARG A 281 -0.63 9.11 7.20
N ARG A 282 0.06 8.66 6.15
CA ARG A 282 -0.46 7.72 5.15
C ARG A 282 -0.73 6.35 5.72
N VAL A 283 0.12 5.83 6.62
CA VAL A 283 -0.13 4.51 7.25
C VAL A 283 -1.36 4.52 8.17
N GLN A 284 -1.72 5.68 8.74
CA GLN A 284 -2.89 5.83 9.61
C GLN A 284 -4.18 6.20 8.86
N ASP A 285 -4.07 6.63 7.60
CA ASP A 285 -5.18 7.12 6.81
C ASP A 285 -5.81 5.96 5.98
N PRO A 286 -7.07 5.56 6.27
CA PRO A 286 -7.72 4.43 5.62
C PRO A 286 -7.85 4.60 4.10
N PHE A 287 -7.78 5.83 3.58
CA PHE A 287 -7.76 6.08 2.14
C PHE A 287 -6.58 5.40 1.45
N PHE A 288 -5.37 5.49 2.00
CA PHE A 288 -4.17 4.87 1.42
C PHE A 288 -4.17 3.35 1.61
N LEU A 289 -4.81 2.86 2.67
CA LEU A 289 -4.90 1.43 2.93
C LEU A 289 -6.01 0.71 2.13
N THR A 290 -6.99 1.46 1.62
CA THR A 290 -8.13 0.91 0.85
C THR A 290 -7.84 0.80 -0.64
N GLN A 291 -7.01 1.69 -1.18
CA GLN A 291 -6.72 1.76 -2.62
C GLN A 291 -6.24 0.43 -3.20
N ILE A 292 -5.50 -0.36 -2.42
CA ILE A 292 -4.94 -1.63 -2.88
C ILE A 292 -5.99 -2.72 -3.14
N ALA A 293 -7.19 -2.59 -2.55
CA ALA A 293 -8.26 -3.57 -2.72
C ALA A 293 -8.65 -3.76 -4.21
N GLN A 294 -8.61 -2.67 -4.99
CA GLN A 294 -8.91 -2.75 -6.42
C GLN A 294 -7.84 -3.55 -7.17
N THR A 295 -6.56 -3.37 -6.85
CA THR A 295 -5.47 -4.16 -7.43
C THR A 295 -5.62 -5.66 -7.14
N PHE A 296 -5.97 -6.04 -5.91
CA PHE A 296 -6.23 -7.45 -5.58
C PHE A 296 -7.40 -8.01 -6.39
N LYS A 297 -8.48 -7.24 -6.53
CA LYS A 297 -9.63 -7.62 -7.34
C LYS A 297 -9.26 -7.80 -8.82
N ASP A 298 -8.47 -6.89 -9.37
CA ASP A 298 -8.09 -6.92 -10.78
C ASP A 298 -7.16 -8.10 -11.10
N VAL A 299 -6.25 -8.42 -10.19
CA VAL A 299 -5.40 -9.62 -10.30
C VAL A 299 -6.23 -10.89 -10.23
N SER A 300 -7.18 -10.97 -9.29
CA SER A 300 -8.11 -12.10 -9.20
C SER A 300 -8.90 -12.26 -10.49
N ASN A 301 -9.47 -11.17 -11.03
CA ASN A 301 -10.22 -11.21 -12.29
C ASN A 301 -9.36 -11.67 -13.48
N ALA A 302 -8.09 -11.27 -13.53
CA ALA A 302 -7.17 -11.71 -14.57
C ALA A 302 -6.87 -13.20 -14.46
N ILE A 303 -6.66 -13.71 -13.24
CA ILE A 303 -6.44 -15.13 -12.96
C ILE A 303 -7.69 -15.95 -13.33
N ASP A 304 -8.87 -15.55 -12.86
CA ASP A 304 -10.13 -16.25 -13.15
C ASP A 304 -10.38 -16.36 -14.66
N LYS A 305 -9.96 -15.34 -15.42
CA LYS A 305 -10.14 -15.30 -16.87
C LYS A 305 -9.09 -16.10 -17.64
N PHE A 306 -7.82 -15.99 -17.29
CA PHE A 306 -6.71 -16.47 -18.12
C PHE A 306 -5.93 -17.64 -17.51
N ALA A 307 -5.97 -17.83 -16.20
CA ALA A 307 -5.24 -18.86 -15.47
C ALA A 307 -6.03 -19.44 -14.27
N PRO A 308 -7.26 -19.97 -14.46
CA PRO A 308 -8.14 -20.39 -13.37
C PRO A 308 -7.62 -21.57 -12.52
N TRP A 309 -6.56 -22.25 -12.97
CA TRP A 309 -5.86 -23.29 -12.20
C TRP A 309 -4.83 -22.73 -11.19
N SER A 310 -4.51 -21.44 -11.29
CA SER A 310 -3.49 -20.76 -10.49
C SER A 310 -4.12 -19.92 -9.37
N GLY A 311 -3.35 -19.64 -8.31
CA GLY A 311 -3.73 -18.71 -7.24
C GLY A 311 -3.05 -17.35 -7.37
N ALA A 312 -3.58 -16.34 -6.67
CA ALA A 312 -2.95 -15.01 -6.53
C ALA A 312 -1.98 -14.97 -5.34
N TRP A 313 -0.79 -14.42 -5.55
CA TRP A 313 0.28 -14.38 -4.54
C TRP A 313 0.88 -12.98 -4.45
N VAL A 314 1.05 -12.48 -3.22
CA VAL A 314 1.87 -11.30 -2.95
C VAL A 314 3.28 -11.78 -2.61
N SER A 315 4.19 -11.78 -3.58
CA SER A 315 5.56 -12.28 -3.39
C SER A 315 6.50 -11.23 -2.80
N GLU A 316 6.19 -9.94 -2.96
CA GLU A 316 6.90 -8.86 -2.31
C GLU A 316 5.93 -7.77 -1.85
N SER A 317 6.07 -7.33 -0.61
CA SER A 317 5.30 -6.18 -0.15
C SER A 317 6.00 -5.41 0.95
N GLY A 318 5.64 -4.15 1.07
CA GLY A 318 6.03 -3.29 2.17
C GLY A 318 5.11 -2.08 2.25
N GLY A 319 5.25 -1.29 3.33
CA GLY A 319 4.51 -0.03 3.43
C GLY A 319 4.99 0.98 2.37
N ALA A 320 6.26 1.38 2.48
CA ALA A 320 6.90 2.32 1.56
C ALA A 320 8.06 1.64 0.82
N TYR A 321 8.23 1.95 -0.47
CA TYR A 321 9.31 1.41 -1.31
C TYR A 321 10.62 2.20 -1.11
N ASN A 322 11.73 1.73 -1.69
CA ASN A 322 13.08 2.30 -1.54
C ASN A 322 13.52 2.37 -0.07
N SER A 323 13.75 1.20 0.51
CA SER A 323 14.23 1.00 1.89
C SER A 323 13.24 1.34 3.02
N GLY A 324 12.01 1.76 2.71
CA GLY A 324 11.00 2.10 3.72
C GLY A 324 11.23 3.47 4.38
N GLY A 325 10.31 3.88 5.25
CA GLY A 325 10.39 5.16 5.95
C GLY A 325 11.34 5.12 7.15
N GLN A 326 12.28 6.06 7.21
CA GLN A 326 13.39 6.14 8.19
C GLN A 326 12.99 6.01 9.65
N LEU A 327 11.75 6.34 10.02
CA LEU A 327 11.28 6.31 11.41
C LEU A 327 9.95 5.57 11.54
N VAL A 328 9.53 4.86 10.50
CA VAL A 328 8.17 4.30 10.39
C VAL A 328 8.20 2.82 10.11
N SER A 329 8.97 2.39 9.11
CA SER A 329 8.87 1.02 8.58
C SER A 329 9.42 -0.07 9.51
N TYR A 330 10.27 0.27 10.49
CA TYR A 330 10.74 -0.68 11.51
C TYR A 330 9.99 -0.57 12.85
N THR A 331 8.96 0.28 12.93
CA THR A 331 8.21 0.47 14.19
C THR A 331 7.19 -0.64 14.43
N PHE A 332 6.64 -0.68 15.65
CA PHE A 332 5.65 -1.65 16.12
C PHE A 332 4.51 -1.92 15.12
N ALA A 333 4.10 -0.90 14.34
CA ALA A 333 3.04 -0.99 13.35
C ALA A 333 3.21 -2.15 12.35
N PHE A 334 4.44 -2.62 12.10
CA PHE A 334 4.72 -3.63 11.06
C PHE A 334 5.18 -5.00 11.56
N GLY A 335 5.81 -5.10 12.75
CA GLY A 335 6.48 -6.35 13.18
C GLY A 335 5.64 -7.34 14.00
N PHE A 336 4.85 -6.85 14.97
CA PHE A 336 4.19 -7.72 15.96
C PHE A 336 3.01 -8.52 15.40
N CYS A 337 2.33 -7.97 14.39
CA CYS A 337 1.13 -8.56 13.81
C CYS A 337 1.37 -9.93 13.16
N ALA A 338 2.56 -10.18 12.60
CA ALA A 338 2.87 -11.44 11.93
C ALA A 338 2.91 -12.64 12.90
N LEU A 339 3.56 -12.48 14.06
CA LEU A 339 3.65 -13.54 15.08
C LEU A 339 2.26 -13.89 15.65
N LEU A 340 1.45 -12.88 15.94
CA LEU A 340 0.07 -13.09 16.42
C LEU A 340 -0.82 -13.72 15.35
N TRP A 341 -0.67 -13.32 14.09
CA TRP A 341 -1.39 -13.94 12.99
C TRP A 341 -1.12 -15.45 12.93
N HIS A 342 0.15 -15.85 12.94
CA HIS A 342 0.52 -17.27 12.87
C HIS A 342 -0.06 -18.10 14.01
N ARG A 343 -0.24 -17.51 15.20
CA ARG A 343 -0.78 -18.20 16.37
C ARG A 343 -2.31 -18.29 16.35
N VAL A 344 -3.00 -17.23 15.95
CA VAL A 344 -4.45 -17.09 16.15
C VAL A 344 -5.26 -17.35 14.87
N MET A 345 -4.80 -16.83 13.73
CA MET A 345 -5.59 -16.77 12.50
C MET A 345 -5.47 -18.08 11.71
N GLY A 346 -6.59 -18.75 11.47
CA GLY A 346 -6.67 -19.96 10.62
C GLY A 346 -6.91 -19.65 9.15
N SER A 347 -6.96 -20.70 8.34
CA SER A 347 -6.95 -20.58 6.87
C SER A 347 -8.30 -20.22 6.24
N LYS A 348 -9.43 -20.48 6.91
CA LYS A 348 -10.76 -20.16 6.39
C LYS A 348 -11.12 -18.71 6.68
N VAL A 349 -11.31 -17.92 5.63
CA VAL A 349 -11.71 -16.51 5.71
C VAL A 349 -13.23 -16.41 5.80
N LEU A 350 -13.73 -15.53 6.66
CA LEU A 350 -15.16 -15.28 6.89
C LEU A 350 -15.54 -13.85 6.48
N SER A 351 -16.80 -13.65 6.09
CA SER A 351 -17.33 -12.33 5.78
C SER A 351 -17.59 -11.53 7.05
N VAL A 352 -17.30 -10.23 6.99
CA VAL A 352 -17.53 -9.28 8.09
C VAL A 352 -18.13 -8.00 7.54
N THR A 353 -19.11 -7.44 8.24
CA THR A 353 -19.67 -6.11 7.94
C THR A 353 -19.84 -5.28 9.22
N HIS A 354 -19.70 -3.96 9.10
CA HIS A 354 -20.02 -3.01 10.17
C HIS A 354 -20.42 -1.66 9.58
N LYS A 355 -21.08 -0.81 10.37
CA LYS A 355 -21.49 0.55 9.99
C LYS A 355 -20.71 1.67 10.69
N GLY A 356 -19.64 1.32 11.41
CA GLY A 356 -18.77 2.25 12.13
C GLY A 356 -17.81 3.05 11.24
N SER A 357 -17.01 3.91 11.87
CA SER A 357 -15.96 4.71 11.23
C SER A 357 -15.03 3.91 10.28
N PRO A 358 -14.59 4.47 9.14
CA PRO A 358 -13.64 3.81 8.23
C PRO A 358 -12.24 3.60 8.83
N TYR A 359 -11.95 4.22 9.98
CA TYR A 359 -10.73 4.01 10.74
C TYR A 359 -10.76 2.71 11.57
N LEU A 360 -11.95 2.15 11.82
CA LEU A 360 -12.09 0.79 12.35
C LEU A 360 -12.11 -0.19 11.18
N ARG A 361 -11.19 -1.15 11.19
CA ARG A 361 -11.11 -2.21 10.17
C ARG A 361 -11.17 -3.55 10.87
N VAL A 362 -12.05 -4.42 10.38
CA VAL A 362 -12.30 -5.73 11.00
C VAL A 362 -12.16 -6.83 9.95
N TYR A 363 -11.48 -7.90 10.33
CA TYR A 363 -11.30 -9.10 9.52
C TYR A 363 -11.63 -10.32 10.38
N SER A 364 -12.14 -11.38 9.78
CA SER A 364 -12.52 -12.60 10.51
C SER A 364 -12.07 -13.85 9.78
N HIS A 365 -11.54 -14.78 10.55
CA HIS A 365 -11.11 -16.10 10.12
C HIS A 365 -11.60 -17.13 11.13
N CYS A 366 -11.76 -18.39 10.69
CA CYS A 366 -11.80 -19.48 11.66
C CYS A 366 -10.48 -19.52 12.42
N ALA A 367 -10.53 -19.64 13.75
CA ALA A 367 -9.32 -19.65 14.57
C ALA A 367 -8.50 -20.93 14.35
N LYS A 368 -7.18 -20.83 14.51
CA LYS A 368 -6.35 -22.01 14.84
C LYS A 368 -6.79 -22.51 16.22
N LYS A 369 -6.63 -23.79 16.53
CA LYS A 369 -7.22 -24.48 17.71
C LYS A 369 -6.93 -23.85 19.11
N GLU A 370 -6.18 -22.74 19.21
CA GLU A 370 -5.89 -22.02 20.46
C GLU A 370 -6.64 -20.68 20.53
N SER A 371 -7.15 -20.35 21.72
CA SER A 371 -7.96 -19.15 21.97
C SER A 371 -7.16 -18.04 22.63
N CYS A 372 -7.03 -16.87 22.00
CA CYS A 372 -6.32 -15.73 22.60
C CYS A 372 -6.96 -14.37 22.27
N ILE A 373 -7.08 -13.49 23.28
CA ILE A 373 -7.19 -12.05 23.08
C ILE A 373 -5.86 -11.43 23.48
N VAL A 374 -5.15 -10.80 22.55
CA VAL A 374 -3.88 -10.11 22.84
C VAL A 374 -4.01 -8.66 22.40
N GLU A 375 -3.97 -7.75 23.38
CA GLU A 375 -3.81 -6.31 23.16
C GLU A 375 -2.30 -6.00 23.09
N GLY A 376 -1.87 -5.27 22.08
CA GLY A 376 -0.46 -5.14 21.76
C GLY A 376 0.31 -4.15 22.64
N THR A 377 1.25 -4.65 23.44
CA THR A 377 2.49 -3.95 23.83
C THR A 377 3.65 -4.50 22.99
N PRO A 378 4.71 -3.71 22.71
CA PRO A 378 5.92 -4.24 22.05
C PRO A 378 6.47 -5.47 22.78
N LEU A 379 6.90 -6.49 22.02
CA LEU A 379 7.56 -7.66 22.60
C LEU A 379 8.91 -7.23 23.16
N GLU A 380 9.03 -7.21 24.48
CA GLU A 380 10.33 -7.20 25.13
C GLU A 380 10.89 -8.62 25.10
N LEU A 381 11.98 -8.80 24.34
CA LEU A 381 12.71 -10.07 24.35
C LEU A 381 13.25 -10.31 25.76
N SER A 382 13.07 -11.53 26.24
CA SER A 382 13.68 -11.97 27.51
C SER A 382 15.21 -11.90 27.43
N VAL A 383 15.88 -11.91 28.58
CA VAL A 383 17.36 -11.98 28.66
C VAL A 383 17.91 -13.23 27.95
N SER A 384 17.12 -14.31 27.82
CA SER A 384 17.43 -15.52 27.06
C SER A 384 17.16 -15.42 25.55
N LEU A 385 16.73 -14.23 25.06
CA LEU A 385 16.34 -13.96 23.67
C LEU A 385 15.22 -14.89 23.19
N GLU A 386 14.34 -15.34 24.09
CA GLU A 386 13.15 -16.12 23.74
C GLU A 386 11.97 -15.20 23.44
N ILE A 387 11.14 -15.63 22.48
CA ILE A 387 9.85 -15.00 22.21
C ILE A 387 8.98 -15.27 23.43
N PRO A 388 8.54 -14.23 24.17
CA PRO A 388 7.77 -14.43 25.39
C PRO A 388 6.40 -15.05 25.10
N GLU A 389 5.84 -15.69 26.12
CA GLU A 389 4.49 -16.25 26.04
C GLU A 389 3.46 -15.14 25.82
N LEU A 390 2.66 -15.29 24.76
CA LEU A 390 1.59 -14.36 24.42
C LEU A 390 0.37 -14.65 25.31
N LYS A 391 0.31 -13.98 26.48
CA LYS A 391 -0.76 -14.18 27.47
C LYS A 391 -2.07 -13.54 27.00
N SER A 392 -3.11 -14.36 26.91
CA SER A 392 -4.45 -13.89 26.56
C SER A 392 -5.20 -13.27 27.74
N LYS A 393 -5.99 -12.22 27.49
CA LYS A 393 -6.93 -11.67 28.47
C LYS A 393 -8.35 -12.21 28.20
N LEU A 394 -8.95 -12.88 29.18
CA LEU A 394 -10.37 -13.28 29.08
C LEU A 394 -11.27 -12.07 29.30
N VAL A 395 -12.31 -11.96 28.49
CA VAL A 395 -13.34 -10.90 28.59
C VAL A 395 -14.73 -11.51 28.60
N ASP A 396 -15.67 -10.80 29.22
CA ASP A 396 -17.09 -11.18 29.24
C ASP A 396 -17.71 -10.96 27.85
N GLY A 397 -18.12 -12.04 27.19
CA GLY A 397 -18.68 -12.00 25.83
C GLY A 397 -20.03 -11.29 25.72
N LEU A 398 -20.69 -10.96 26.83
CA LEU A 398 -21.93 -10.18 26.86
C LEU A 398 -21.67 -8.67 26.90
N LYS A 399 -20.41 -8.24 27.09
CA LYS A 399 -20.03 -6.83 27.16
C LYS A 399 -19.34 -6.39 25.86
N PRO A 400 -19.46 -5.10 25.50
CA PRO A 400 -18.71 -4.57 24.38
C PRO A 400 -17.20 -4.73 24.59
N ILE A 401 -16.48 -5.12 23.53
CA ILE A 401 -15.02 -5.22 23.56
C ILE A 401 -14.44 -3.83 23.29
N SER A 402 -13.59 -3.36 24.21
CA SER A 402 -12.94 -2.05 24.09
C SER A 402 -11.71 -2.13 23.21
N ILE A 403 -11.63 -1.25 22.20
CA ILE A 403 -10.44 -1.11 21.35
C ILE A 403 -9.86 0.29 21.54
N VAL A 404 -8.56 0.36 21.82
CA VAL A 404 -7.83 1.60 22.05
C VAL A 404 -7.48 2.27 20.72
N ALA A 405 -7.45 3.62 20.69
CA ALA A 405 -7.00 4.37 19.51
C ALA A 405 -5.61 3.91 19.03
N HIS A 406 -5.42 3.87 17.70
CA HIS A 406 -4.16 3.48 17.04
C HIS A 406 -3.62 2.11 17.48
N SER A 407 -4.50 1.16 17.82
CA SER A 407 -4.12 -0.19 18.23
C SER A 407 -4.68 -1.25 17.28
N ILE A 408 -4.09 -2.44 17.35
CA ILE A 408 -4.57 -3.66 16.70
C ILE A 408 -4.83 -4.69 17.80
N ALA A 409 -5.98 -5.36 17.74
CA ALA A 409 -6.34 -6.43 18.67
C ALA A 409 -6.71 -7.70 17.90
N PHE A 410 -6.26 -8.84 18.42
CA PHE A 410 -6.68 -10.15 17.96
C PHE A 410 -7.68 -10.69 18.98
N ILE A 411 -8.83 -11.19 18.51
CA ILE A 411 -9.91 -11.67 19.37
C ILE A 411 -10.30 -13.07 18.92
N THR A 412 -10.27 -14.04 19.84
CA THR A 412 -10.82 -15.38 19.60
C THR A 412 -12.12 -15.58 20.38
N ILE A 413 -13.17 -16.01 19.69
CA ILE A 413 -14.44 -16.41 20.30
C ILE A 413 -14.41 -17.92 20.55
N ARG A 414 -14.62 -18.33 21.81
CA ARG A 414 -14.66 -19.74 22.21
C ARG A 414 -16.05 -20.33 22.00
N ASP A 415 -16.11 -21.65 21.83
CA ASP A 415 -17.36 -22.43 21.80
C ASP A 415 -18.40 -21.91 20.80
N PHE A 416 -17.93 -21.44 19.64
CA PHE A 416 -18.77 -20.87 18.60
C PHE A 416 -19.49 -21.97 17.80
N ASN A 417 -20.83 -21.98 17.85
CA ASN A 417 -21.68 -22.98 17.19
C ASN A 417 -22.89 -22.36 16.44
N ALA A 418 -22.78 -21.08 16.03
CA ALA A 418 -23.87 -20.33 15.41
C ALA A 418 -23.56 -19.96 13.93
N PRO A 419 -24.57 -19.88 13.04
CA PRO A 419 -24.36 -19.54 11.64
C PRO A 419 -23.99 -18.07 11.38
N ALA A 420 -24.32 -17.15 12.30
CA ALA A 420 -23.94 -15.74 12.27
C ALA A 420 -23.97 -15.15 13.69
N PHE A 421 -23.22 -14.07 13.96
CA PHE A 421 -23.23 -13.38 15.25
C PHE A 421 -22.88 -11.90 15.15
N ILE A 422 -23.27 -11.14 16.19
CA ILE A 422 -23.07 -9.69 16.34
C ILE A 422 -22.12 -9.41 17.49
N ILE A 423 -20.98 -8.77 17.20
CA ILE A 423 -20.02 -8.29 18.21
C ILE A 423 -20.26 -6.78 18.41
N LEU A 424 -20.40 -6.36 19.65
CA LEU A 424 -20.42 -4.95 20.02
C LEU A 424 -18.99 -4.50 20.37
N LEU A 425 -18.49 -3.49 19.68
CA LEU A 425 -17.21 -2.85 19.97
C LEU A 425 -17.43 -1.48 20.58
N SER A 426 -16.56 -1.08 21.52
CA SER A 426 -16.45 0.31 21.98
C SER A 426 -15.07 0.87 21.64
N CYS A 427 -15.02 1.81 20.70
CA CYS A 427 -13.76 2.41 20.24
C CYS A 427 -13.55 3.77 20.90
N PHE A 428 -12.41 3.95 21.56
CA PHE A 428 -12.04 5.23 22.18
C PHE A 428 -11.23 6.07 21.19
N ASN A 429 -11.62 7.33 20.98
CA ASN A 429 -10.89 8.25 20.13
C ASN A 429 -9.98 9.15 21.00
N SER A 430 -8.66 8.97 20.91
CA SER A 430 -7.68 9.78 21.65
C SER A 430 -6.98 10.75 20.69
N HIS A 431 -7.58 11.91 20.46
CA HIS A 431 -6.83 13.07 19.96
C HIS A 431 -6.32 13.86 21.16
N CYS A 432 -5.08 13.62 21.59
CA CYS A 432 -4.36 14.60 22.40
C CYS A 432 -2.84 14.33 22.41
N LEU A 433 -2.08 15.42 22.26
CA LEU A 433 -0.62 15.61 22.41
C LEU A 433 0.25 15.44 21.15
N ASN A 434 0.36 16.52 20.34
CA ASN A 434 1.56 17.37 20.40
C ASN A 434 1.31 18.78 19.81
N LEU A 435 1.59 19.73 20.70
CA LEU A 435 1.59 21.20 20.77
C LEU A 435 1.49 22.11 19.52
N LEU A 436 0.66 23.16 19.74
CA LEU A 436 0.68 24.53 19.20
C LEU A 436 0.22 24.74 17.74
N GLY A 437 -1.02 24.38 17.47
CA GLY A 437 -1.84 24.95 16.41
C GLY A 437 -3.28 24.54 16.66
N LEU A 438 -4.16 25.49 16.94
CA LEU A 438 -5.54 25.29 17.38
C LEU A 438 -6.28 24.27 16.48
N ALA A 439 -6.62 23.10 17.04
CA ALA A 439 -7.42 22.08 16.37
C ALA A 439 -8.83 22.06 16.98
N ASP A 440 -9.81 22.47 16.17
CA ASP A 440 -11.23 22.56 16.52
C ASP A 440 -11.89 21.17 16.70
N PRO A 441 -12.93 21.07 17.54
CA PRO A 441 -13.60 19.81 17.87
C PRO A 441 -14.40 19.22 16.69
N VAL A 442 -14.74 17.93 16.75
CA VAL A 442 -15.61 17.25 15.78
C VAL A 442 -16.99 17.94 15.75
N VAL A 443 -17.19 18.83 14.79
CA VAL A 443 -18.44 19.56 14.63
C VAL A 443 -19.38 18.75 13.66
N SER A 444 -20.67 18.73 13.95
CA SER A 444 -21.78 18.10 13.20
C SER A 444 -21.97 18.57 11.75
N GLY A 445 -21.63 17.80 10.71
CA GLY A 445 -22.03 18.00 9.29
C GLY A 445 -21.99 19.43 8.71
N ASN A 446 -22.94 20.29 9.11
CA ASN A 446 -23.01 21.74 8.88
C ASN A 446 -21.75 22.49 9.34
N ALA A 447 -21.27 22.15 10.53
CA ALA A 447 -19.92 22.26 11.03
C ALA A 447 -18.74 22.24 10.03
N THR A 448 -18.58 21.08 9.38
CA THR A 448 -17.49 20.71 8.48
C THR A 448 -17.52 21.59 7.25
N ASP A 449 -18.74 21.91 6.78
CA ASP A 449 -18.95 22.79 5.65
C ASP A 449 -18.59 24.24 6.01
N LYS A 450 -19.04 24.74 7.18
CA LYS A 450 -18.64 26.07 7.67
C LYS A 450 -17.12 26.18 7.79
N GLN A 451 -16.46 25.18 8.39
CA GLN A 451 -15.01 25.19 8.51
C GLN A 451 -14.33 25.15 7.15
N ALA A 452 -14.79 24.29 6.23
CA ALA A 452 -14.24 24.23 4.87
C ALA A 452 -14.38 25.57 4.13
N LEU A 453 -15.48 26.29 4.32
CA LEU A 453 -15.68 27.63 3.78
C LEU A 453 -14.74 28.65 4.44
N LEU A 454 -14.52 28.60 5.76
CA LEU A 454 -13.57 29.50 6.44
C LEU A 454 -12.12 29.23 5.99
N GLU A 455 -11.74 27.96 5.85
CA GLU A 455 -10.45 27.54 5.29
C GLU A 455 -10.28 27.93 3.83
N PHE A 456 -11.37 27.97 3.06
CA PHE A 456 -11.38 28.49 1.70
C PHE A 456 -11.16 30.02 1.71
N LYS A 457 -11.89 30.74 2.57
CA LYS A 457 -11.72 32.20 2.76
C LYS A 457 -10.30 32.55 3.20
N ALA A 458 -9.67 31.75 4.05
CA ALA A 458 -8.28 31.95 4.48
C ALA A 458 -7.25 31.86 3.32
N LYS A 459 -7.62 31.27 2.18
CA LYS A 459 -6.80 31.22 0.96
C LYS A 459 -7.09 32.34 -0.03
N ILE A 460 -8.06 33.21 0.26
CA ILE A 460 -8.35 34.41 -0.52
C ILE A 460 -7.36 35.50 -0.09
N THR A 461 -6.55 35.94 -1.05
CA THR A 461 -5.53 36.98 -0.86
C THR A 461 -5.99 38.35 -1.36
N GLY A 462 -7.06 38.42 -2.14
CA GLY A 462 -7.66 39.67 -2.59
C GLY A 462 -9.16 39.54 -2.85
N ASP A 463 -9.90 40.53 -2.38
CA ASP A 463 -11.35 40.65 -2.49
C ASP A 463 -11.73 42.11 -2.76
N GLN A 464 -11.65 42.52 -4.03
CA GLN A 464 -11.86 43.93 -4.41
C GLN A 464 -13.30 44.40 -4.25
N LEU A 465 -14.25 43.47 -4.20
CA LEU A 465 -15.69 43.74 -4.11
C LEU A 465 -16.24 43.53 -2.69
N ASN A 466 -15.37 43.21 -1.73
CA ASN A 466 -15.72 42.92 -0.33
C ASN A 466 -16.81 41.83 -0.18
N VAL A 467 -16.88 40.86 -1.10
CA VAL A 467 -17.92 39.82 -1.07
C VAL A 467 -17.75 38.85 0.10
N MET A 468 -16.52 38.69 0.60
CA MET A 468 -16.16 37.83 1.74
C MET A 468 -16.55 38.45 3.08
N GLU A 469 -17.02 39.70 3.13
CA GLU A 469 -17.51 40.34 4.36
C GLU A 469 -18.72 39.58 4.95
N SER A 470 -19.58 39.06 4.07
CA SER A 470 -20.74 38.24 4.47
C SER A 470 -20.35 36.91 5.11
N TRP A 471 -19.11 36.42 4.89
CA TRP A 471 -18.60 35.17 5.44
C TRP A 471 -18.08 35.38 6.87
N ASN A 472 -19.00 35.62 7.80
CA ASN A 472 -18.72 35.92 9.19
C ASN A 472 -19.55 35.05 10.14
N SER A 473 -19.28 35.16 11.45
CA SER A 473 -19.96 34.39 12.49
C SER A 473 -21.38 34.88 12.82
N SER A 474 -21.79 36.05 12.32
CA SER A 474 -23.06 36.71 12.66
C SER A 474 -24.26 36.11 11.93
N ILE A 475 -24.05 35.47 10.78
CA ILE A 475 -25.10 34.81 10.00
C ILE A 475 -24.73 33.37 9.64
N HIS A 476 -25.74 32.53 9.43
CA HIS A 476 -25.53 31.12 9.06
C HIS A 476 -24.83 31.01 7.70
N PHE A 477 -23.88 30.09 7.55
CA PHE A 477 -23.04 30.00 6.33
C PHE A 477 -23.82 29.75 5.04
N CYS A 478 -25.03 29.18 5.13
CA CYS A 478 -25.93 29.04 3.97
C CYS A 478 -26.50 30.37 3.44
N GLN A 479 -26.30 31.47 4.16
CA GLN A 479 -26.67 32.83 3.76
C GLN A 479 -25.44 33.63 3.31
N TRP A 480 -24.23 33.06 3.38
CA TRP A 480 -23.03 33.70 2.89
C TRP A 480 -23.08 33.87 1.38
N HIS A 481 -22.49 34.95 0.87
CA HIS A 481 -22.47 35.24 -0.56
C HIS A 481 -21.89 34.06 -1.35
N GLY A 482 -22.59 33.63 -2.39
CA GLY A 482 -22.16 32.51 -3.24
C GLY A 482 -22.38 31.11 -2.64
N VAL A 483 -22.87 30.96 -1.41
CA VAL A 483 -23.10 29.65 -0.77
C VAL A 483 -24.58 29.27 -0.87
N THR A 484 -24.86 28.05 -1.34
CA THR A 484 -26.22 27.48 -1.35
C THR A 484 -26.24 26.12 -0.68
N CYS A 485 -27.12 25.96 0.31
CA CYS A 485 -27.31 24.70 1.03
C CYS A 485 -28.56 23.93 0.59
N GLY A 486 -28.52 22.61 0.71
CA GLY A 486 -29.68 21.77 0.44
C GLY A 486 -30.76 21.90 1.52
N ARG A 487 -32.02 22.05 1.10
CA ARG A 487 -33.17 22.33 1.99
C ARG A 487 -33.34 21.31 3.13
N LYS A 488 -33.05 20.04 2.89
CA LYS A 488 -33.26 18.95 3.86
C LYS A 488 -32.10 18.75 4.85
N HIS A 489 -30.87 18.92 4.36
CA HIS A 489 -29.67 18.53 5.11
C HIS A 489 -28.82 19.72 5.55
N GLN A 490 -29.13 20.94 5.09
CA GLN A 490 -28.40 22.18 5.42
C GLN A 490 -26.89 22.09 5.16
N ARG A 491 -26.50 21.23 4.21
CA ARG A 491 -25.12 21.08 3.72
C ARG A 491 -24.92 21.87 2.44
N VAL A 492 -23.72 22.38 2.21
CA VAL A 492 -23.36 23.13 1.01
C VAL A 492 -23.49 22.24 -0.22
N THR A 493 -24.26 22.70 -1.19
CA THR A 493 -24.52 22.02 -2.46
C THR A 493 -24.01 22.79 -3.67
N LYS A 494 -23.87 24.12 -3.53
CA LYS A 494 -23.30 24.97 -4.57
C LYS A 494 -22.45 26.05 -3.91
N LEU A 495 -21.25 26.24 -4.43
CA LEU A 495 -20.36 27.36 -4.16
C LEU A 495 -20.15 28.09 -5.49
N ASP A 496 -20.67 29.30 -5.59
CA ASP A 496 -20.71 30.11 -6.81
C ASP A 496 -20.14 31.49 -6.54
N LEU A 497 -18.89 31.68 -6.95
CA LEU A 497 -18.11 32.90 -6.73
C LEU A 497 -17.60 33.46 -8.08
N GLN A 498 -18.35 33.24 -9.16
CA GLN A 498 -17.96 33.67 -10.49
C GLN A 498 -17.86 35.19 -10.62
N SER A 499 -16.87 35.68 -11.36
CA SER A 499 -16.73 37.10 -11.74
C SER A 499 -16.69 38.08 -10.55
N LEU A 500 -16.15 37.65 -9.40
CA LEU A 500 -16.12 38.46 -8.17
C LEU A 500 -14.78 39.18 -7.95
N LYS A 501 -13.87 39.14 -8.94
CA LYS A 501 -12.52 39.72 -8.86
C LYS A 501 -11.72 39.22 -7.65
N LEU A 502 -11.95 37.97 -7.27
CA LEU A 502 -11.25 37.32 -6.16
C LEU A 502 -9.86 36.88 -6.62
N SER A 503 -8.85 37.03 -5.76
CA SER A 503 -7.53 36.43 -5.95
C SER A 503 -7.19 35.51 -4.78
N GLY A 504 -6.51 34.40 -5.05
CA GLY A 504 -6.18 33.42 -4.02
C GLY A 504 -5.85 32.04 -4.59
N SER A 505 -5.85 31.03 -3.74
CA SER A 505 -5.65 29.63 -4.16
C SER A 505 -6.80 28.74 -3.68
N LEU A 506 -7.03 27.60 -4.35
CA LEU A 506 -8.03 26.64 -3.90
C LEU A 506 -7.54 25.92 -2.63
N SER A 507 -8.30 26.05 -1.54
CA SER A 507 -8.00 25.34 -0.28
C SER A 507 -8.25 23.83 -0.43
N PRO A 508 -7.33 22.95 0.02
CA PRO A 508 -7.56 21.50 0.08
C PRO A 508 -8.83 21.10 0.84
N HIS A 509 -9.23 21.93 1.81
CA HIS A 509 -10.45 21.74 2.60
C HIS A 509 -11.73 21.82 1.78
N ILE A 510 -11.68 22.28 0.52
CA ILE A 510 -12.83 22.24 -0.40
C ILE A 510 -13.38 20.81 -0.54
N GLY A 511 -12.51 19.79 -0.44
CA GLY A 511 -12.89 18.38 -0.47
C GLY A 511 -13.74 17.91 0.73
N ASN A 512 -13.86 18.71 1.79
CA ASN A 512 -14.65 18.37 2.97
C ASN A 512 -16.15 18.73 2.82
N MET A 513 -16.51 19.54 1.82
CA MET A 513 -17.91 19.85 1.48
C MET A 513 -18.54 18.70 0.70
N SER A 514 -18.73 17.55 1.33
CA SER A 514 -19.10 16.27 0.68
C SER A 514 -20.43 16.27 -0.08
N PHE A 515 -21.28 17.28 0.11
CA PHE A 515 -22.54 17.49 -0.59
C PHE A 515 -22.45 18.46 -1.79
N LEU A 516 -21.27 19.02 -2.06
CA LEU A 516 -21.06 19.98 -3.14
C LEU A 516 -21.33 19.31 -4.50
N ARG A 517 -22.24 19.91 -5.26
CA ARG A 517 -22.63 19.52 -6.62
C ARG A 517 -22.08 20.50 -7.66
N VAL A 518 -21.98 21.79 -7.29
CA VAL A 518 -21.50 22.84 -8.19
C VAL A 518 -20.39 23.63 -7.51
N LEU A 519 -19.22 23.66 -8.14
CA LEU A 519 -18.13 24.56 -7.80
C LEU A 519 -17.89 25.50 -8.99
N ASN A 520 -18.17 26.78 -8.80
CA ASN A 520 -18.01 27.80 -9.83
C ASN A 520 -17.12 28.94 -9.33
N LEU A 521 -15.91 29.02 -9.89
CA LEU A 521 -14.90 30.03 -9.60
C LEU A 521 -14.46 30.77 -10.88
N MET A 522 -15.25 30.69 -11.96
CA MET A 522 -14.86 31.26 -13.24
C MET A 522 -14.65 32.77 -13.19
N ASP A 523 -13.79 33.29 -14.08
CA ASP A 523 -13.50 34.71 -14.25
C ASP A 523 -13.03 35.39 -12.95
N ASN A 524 -11.97 34.83 -12.35
CA ASN A 524 -11.31 35.36 -11.17
C ASN A 524 -9.79 35.30 -11.36
N SER A 525 -9.03 35.56 -10.30
CA SER A 525 -7.57 35.53 -10.27
C SER A 525 -7.06 34.41 -9.34
N PHE A 526 -7.67 33.22 -9.38
CA PHE A 526 -7.17 32.05 -8.63
C PHE A 526 -5.88 31.52 -9.26
N TYR A 527 -4.91 31.13 -8.43
CA TYR A 527 -3.59 30.62 -8.84
C TYR A 527 -3.19 29.38 -8.02
N ASN A 528 -2.00 28.83 -8.31
CA ASN A 528 -1.50 27.53 -7.83
C ASN A 528 -2.30 26.34 -8.39
N GLN A 529 -1.95 25.14 -7.93
CA GLN A 529 -2.55 23.88 -8.37
C GLN A 529 -3.94 23.64 -7.81
N ILE A 530 -4.74 22.88 -8.57
CA ILE A 530 -6.01 22.32 -8.09
C ILE A 530 -5.67 21.25 -7.04
N PRO A 531 -6.20 21.35 -5.81
CA PRO A 531 -5.92 20.37 -4.76
C PRO A 531 -6.45 18.97 -5.13
N GLN A 532 -5.69 17.93 -4.82
CA GLN A 532 -6.06 16.54 -5.08
C GLN A 532 -7.32 16.12 -4.31
N GLU A 533 -7.62 16.82 -3.22
CA GLU A 533 -8.81 16.66 -2.38
C GLU A 533 -10.12 16.96 -3.11
N ILE A 534 -10.08 17.66 -4.27
CA ILE A 534 -11.27 17.87 -5.10
C ILE A 534 -11.94 16.53 -5.48
N GLY A 535 -11.15 15.45 -5.60
CA GLY A 535 -11.65 14.10 -5.86
C GLY A 535 -12.51 13.49 -4.75
N ARG A 536 -12.51 14.08 -3.53
CA ARG A 536 -13.41 13.67 -2.43
C ARG A 536 -14.86 14.08 -2.69
N LEU A 537 -15.10 15.02 -3.60
CA LEU A 537 -16.43 15.54 -3.93
C LEU A 537 -17.18 14.56 -4.85
N ARG A 538 -17.57 13.40 -4.31
CA ARG A 538 -18.25 12.30 -5.05
C ARG A 538 -19.58 12.71 -5.69
N ARG A 539 -20.18 13.81 -5.22
CA ARG A 539 -21.44 14.38 -5.70
C ARG A 539 -21.25 15.54 -6.66
N LEU A 540 -20.01 15.93 -6.97
CA LEU A 540 -19.72 17.05 -7.86
C LEU A 540 -20.22 16.73 -9.27
N GLU A 541 -21.05 17.62 -9.80
CA GLU A 541 -21.67 17.55 -11.12
C GLU A 541 -21.06 18.57 -12.08
N THR A 542 -20.69 19.73 -11.55
CA THR A 542 -20.21 20.87 -12.33
C THR A 542 -18.98 21.49 -11.70
N LEU A 543 -17.91 21.58 -12.48
CA LEU A 543 -16.66 22.23 -12.12
C LEU A 543 -16.30 23.32 -13.14
N TYR A 544 -16.41 24.57 -12.72
CA TYR A 544 -16.07 25.75 -13.53
C TYR A 544 -14.90 26.50 -12.91
N LEU A 545 -13.75 26.44 -13.59
CA LEU A 545 -12.51 27.13 -13.24
C LEU A 545 -11.99 28.00 -14.39
N THR A 546 -12.83 28.29 -15.38
CA THR A 546 -12.45 29.00 -16.60
C THR A 546 -11.93 30.40 -16.30
N ASN A 547 -10.93 30.88 -17.05
CA ASN A 547 -10.31 32.21 -16.93
C ASN A 547 -9.81 32.51 -15.51
N ASN A 548 -8.73 31.83 -15.14
CA ASN A 548 -7.97 32.06 -13.91
C ASN A 548 -6.46 31.91 -14.23
N SER A 549 -5.61 31.92 -13.20
CA SER A 549 -4.15 31.71 -13.30
C SER A 549 -3.72 30.37 -12.66
N ILE A 550 -4.58 29.35 -12.67
CA ILE A 550 -4.33 28.04 -12.04
C ILE A 550 -3.25 27.29 -12.82
N SER A 551 -2.25 26.74 -12.13
CA SER A 551 -1.09 26.06 -12.73
C SER A 551 -0.96 24.61 -12.27
N GLY A 552 -0.02 23.85 -12.83
CA GLY A 552 0.18 22.43 -12.47
C GLY A 552 -0.74 21.47 -13.22
N GLU A 553 -0.78 20.22 -12.79
CA GLU A 553 -1.49 19.14 -13.48
C GLU A 553 -2.98 19.05 -13.09
N ILE A 554 -3.80 18.48 -13.98
CA ILE A 554 -5.18 18.10 -13.64
C ILE A 554 -5.11 16.96 -12.61
N PRO A 555 -5.72 17.10 -11.42
CA PRO A 555 -5.57 16.14 -10.34
C PRO A 555 -6.12 14.77 -10.73
N SER A 556 -5.31 13.72 -10.54
CA SER A 556 -5.67 12.36 -10.96
C SER A 556 -6.89 11.79 -10.25
N ASN A 557 -7.15 12.31 -9.04
CA ASN A 557 -8.31 11.98 -8.25
C ASN A 557 -9.62 12.58 -8.79
N LEU A 558 -9.62 13.44 -9.82
CA LEU A 558 -10.85 13.97 -10.41
C LEU A 558 -11.75 12.86 -11.00
N SER A 559 -11.15 11.71 -11.36
CA SER A 559 -11.83 10.44 -11.68
C SER A 559 -12.84 9.98 -10.62
N SER A 560 -12.59 10.32 -9.36
CA SER A 560 -13.43 9.93 -8.22
C SER A 560 -14.78 10.66 -8.18
N CYS A 561 -14.90 11.78 -8.89
CA CYS A 561 -16.12 12.57 -9.03
C CYS A 561 -17.04 11.96 -10.11
N SER A 562 -17.52 10.74 -9.87
CA SER A 562 -18.34 9.94 -10.82
C SER A 562 -19.65 10.59 -11.31
N LYS A 563 -20.08 11.69 -10.67
CA LYS A 563 -21.27 12.46 -11.05
C LYS A 563 -20.97 13.67 -11.95
N LEU A 564 -19.71 13.90 -12.31
CA LEU A 564 -19.33 15.01 -13.16
C LEU A 564 -20.03 14.93 -14.52
N THR A 565 -20.66 16.04 -14.88
CA THR A 565 -21.33 16.26 -16.16
C THR A 565 -20.64 17.37 -16.95
N ILE A 566 -20.07 18.35 -16.27
CA ILE A 566 -19.46 19.51 -16.89
C ILE A 566 -18.14 19.85 -16.19
N VAL A 567 -17.06 19.93 -16.98
CA VAL A 567 -15.75 20.39 -16.52
C VAL A 567 -15.24 21.45 -17.50
N ARG A 568 -15.09 22.70 -17.04
CA ARG A 568 -14.49 23.79 -17.83
C ARG A 568 -13.34 24.44 -17.06
N MET A 569 -12.13 24.28 -17.58
CA MET A 569 -10.89 24.85 -17.01
C MET A 569 -10.10 25.63 -18.06
N ALA A 570 -10.77 26.08 -19.12
CA ALA A 570 -10.13 26.83 -20.21
C ALA A 570 -9.54 28.17 -19.71
N GLY A 571 -8.49 28.67 -20.36
CA GLY A 571 -7.86 29.93 -19.98
C GLY A 571 -7.18 29.88 -18.61
N ASN A 572 -6.27 28.92 -18.43
CA ASN A 572 -5.44 28.75 -17.23
C ASN A 572 -3.98 28.42 -17.65
N LEU A 573 -3.12 28.13 -16.67
CA LEU A 573 -1.72 27.74 -16.84
C LEU A 573 -1.50 26.24 -16.59
N LEU A 574 -2.51 25.40 -16.82
CA LEU A 574 -2.42 23.96 -16.55
C LEU A 574 -1.41 23.28 -17.49
N THR A 575 -0.63 22.35 -16.95
CA THR A 575 0.43 21.58 -17.63
C THR A 575 0.22 20.07 -17.46
N GLY A 576 1.05 19.25 -18.11
CA GLY A 576 0.96 17.78 -18.01
C GLY A 576 -0.03 17.18 -19.01
N GLU A 577 -0.32 15.90 -18.85
CA GLU A 577 -1.22 15.17 -19.75
C GLU A 577 -2.69 15.38 -19.42
N ILE A 578 -3.56 15.40 -20.44
CA ILE A 578 -5.01 15.28 -20.24
C ILE A 578 -5.29 13.87 -19.72
N PRO A 579 -5.78 13.71 -18.47
CA PRO A 579 -5.82 12.38 -17.90
C PRO A 579 -6.84 11.47 -18.60
N ALA A 580 -6.38 10.27 -18.99
CA ALA A 580 -7.20 9.30 -19.73
C ALA A 580 -8.50 8.92 -19.00
N PHE A 581 -8.53 8.99 -17.66
CA PHE A 581 -9.71 8.67 -16.88
C PHE A 581 -10.91 9.58 -17.13
N LEU A 582 -10.71 10.78 -17.70
CA LEU A 582 -11.82 11.66 -18.07
C LEU A 582 -12.70 10.99 -19.13
N GLY A 583 -12.12 10.11 -19.95
CA GLY A 583 -12.86 9.25 -20.89
C GLY A 583 -13.69 8.14 -20.23
N PHE A 584 -13.47 7.83 -18.94
CA PHE A 584 -14.24 6.83 -18.19
C PHE A 584 -15.41 7.43 -17.41
N LEU A 585 -15.55 8.77 -17.36
CA LEU A 585 -16.67 9.44 -16.69
C LEU A 585 -17.92 9.38 -17.58
N SER A 586 -18.73 8.33 -17.43
CA SER A 586 -19.91 8.07 -18.28
C SER A 586 -20.99 9.17 -18.26
N ASN A 587 -20.99 10.05 -17.26
CA ASN A 587 -21.93 11.18 -17.17
C ASN A 587 -21.39 12.49 -17.77
N LEU A 588 -20.12 12.52 -18.18
CA LEU A 588 -19.43 13.74 -18.63
C LEU A 588 -19.94 14.13 -20.04
N LYS A 589 -20.54 15.31 -20.13
CA LYS A 589 -21.15 15.86 -21.36
C LYS A 589 -20.33 16.99 -21.96
N VAL A 590 -19.66 17.77 -21.12
CA VAL A 590 -18.93 18.97 -21.53
C VAL A 590 -17.55 18.96 -20.90
N LEU A 591 -16.53 19.03 -21.75
CA LEU A 591 -15.13 19.15 -21.35
C LEU A 591 -14.50 20.30 -22.12
N SER A 592 -13.91 21.27 -21.41
CA SER A 592 -13.29 22.45 -22.03
C SER A 592 -11.99 22.81 -21.36
N PHE A 593 -10.88 22.63 -22.08
CA PHE A 593 -9.51 22.85 -21.60
C PHE A 593 -8.68 23.78 -22.49
N TYR A 594 -9.29 24.39 -23.53
CA TYR A 594 -8.56 25.25 -24.45
C TYR A 594 -7.86 26.41 -23.73
N ASN A 595 -6.79 26.94 -24.33
CA ASN A 595 -5.98 28.01 -23.71
C ASN A 595 -5.35 27.57 -22.37
N ASN A 596 -4.58 26.47 -22.41
CA ASN A 596 -3.72 25.89 -21.38
C ASN A 596 -2.48 25.26 -22.05
N SER A 597 -1.53 24.76 -21.26
CA SER A 597 -0.30 24.07 -21.73
C SER A 597 -0.39 22.53 -21.58
N LEU A 598 -1.59 21.97 -21.75
CA LEU A 598 -1.87 20.53 -21.61
C LEU A 598 -1.43 19.76 -22.87
N ARG A 599 -1.01 18.51 -22.69
CA ARG A 599 -0.57 17.58 -23.75
C ARG A 599 -1.38 16.28 -23.71
N GLY A 600 -1.26 15.44 -24.73
CA GLY A 600 -1.94 14.13 -24.80
C GLY A 600 -3.31 14.17 -25.50
N SER A 601 -3.90 12.99 -25.68
CA SER A 601 -5.17 12.78 -26.38
C SER A 601 -6.24 12.23 -25.44
N ILE A 602 -7.50 12.62 -25.68
CA ILE A 602 -8.65 12.05 -24.97
C ILE A 602 -9.10 10.81 -25.74
N CYS A 603 -8.86 9.62 -25.19
CA CYS A 603 -9.47 8.39 -25.69
C CYS A 603 -10.92 8.31 -25.23
N TRP A 604 -11.85 8.74 -26.08
CA TRP A 604 -13.27 8.46 -25.88
C TRP A 604 -13.51 6.97 -26.13
N CYS A 605 -14.00 6.25 -25.12
CA CYS A 605 -14.73 5.02 -25.41
C CYS A 605 -16.05 5.47 -26.05
N CYS A 606 -16.15 5.38 -27.38
CA CYS A 606 -17.43 5.54 -28.07
C CYS A 606 -18.39 4.47 -27.53
N ASN A 607 -19.34 4.88 -26.69
CA ASN A 607 -20.56 4.14 -26.37
C ASN A 607 -21.75 4.91 -26.90
#